data_AF-A0A834G0P0-F1
#
_entry.id   AF-A0A834G0P0-F1
#
_cell.length_a   1.000
_cell.length_b   1.000
_cell.length_c   1.000
_cell.angle_alpha   90.00
_cell.angle_beta   90.00
_cell.angle_gamma   90.00
#
_symmetry.space_group_name_H-M   'P 1'
#
loop_
_entity.id
_entity.type
_entity.pdbx_description
1 polymer ?
#
loop_
_entity_poly.entity_id
_entity_poly.type
_entity_poly.pdbx_seq_one_letter_code
_entity_poly.pdbx_strand_id
1 'polypeptide(L)'
;MHLLQLMTSWAVVCDVWYLEPQNLKPGETPIEFAERVRDIISVRAGLKKVPWDGYLKYSRPSPKHREMKQQSFAESVLRRLEEK
;
A
#
# COMPACT_ATOMS: atom_id res chain seq x y z
N MET A 1 -5.28 2.21 30.01
CA MET A 1 -5.63 1.14 29.05
C MET A 1 -4.45 0.70 28.20
N HIS A 2 -3.78 1.60 27.46
CA HIS A 2 -2.70 1.20 26.54
C HIS A 2 -1.43 0.63 27.21
N LEU A 3 -1.03 1.18 28.38
CA LEU A 3 0.12 0.67 29.14
C LEU A 3 -0.10 -0.77 29.64
N LEU A 4 -1.32 -1.08 30.10
CA LEU A 4 -1.65 -2.41 30.57
C LEU A 4 -1.62 -3.43 29.41
N GLN A 5 -2.15 -3.06 28.23
CA GLN A 5 -2.07 -3.88 27.01
C GLN A 5 -0.64 -4.20 26.59
N LEU A 6 0.26 -3.21 26.67
CA LEU A 6 1.70 -3.41 26.41
C LEU A 6 2.33 -4.35 27.44
N MET A 7 2.02 -4.16 28.73
CA MET A 7 2.54 -5.02 29.81
C MET A 7 1.95 -6.44 29.78
N THR A 8 0.78 -6.62 29.17
CA THR A 8 0.15 -7.93 28.96
C THR A 8 0.27 -8.42 27.51
N SER A 9 1.20 -7.87 26.72
CA SER A 9 1.55 -8.40 25.40
C SER A 9 2.84 -9.21 25.55
N TRP A 10 2.70 -10.52 25.59
CA TRP A 10 3.71 -11.50 26.00
C TRP A 10 4.27 -12.27 24.80
N ALA A 11 3.64 -12.13 23.63
CA ALA A 11 4.12 -12.66 22.38
C ALA A 11 3.58 -11.84 21.21
N VAL A 12 4.41 -11.69 20.18
CA VAL A 12 3.97 -11.22 18.87
C VAL A 12 3.87 -12.47 17.99
N VAL A 13 2.65 -12.79 17.56
CA VAL A 13 2.42 -13.87 16.59
C VAL A 13 2.58 -13.29 15.20
N CYS A 14 3.56 -13.78 14.47
CA CYS A 14 3.84 -13.37 13.09
C CYS A 14 3.85 -14.58 12.17
N ASP A 15 3.23 -14.43 11.01
CA ASP A 15 3.42 -15.35 9.91
C ASP A 15 4.70 -14.99 9.15
N VAL A 16 5.59 -15.98 8.98
CA VAL A 16 6.88 -15.80 8.30
C VAL A 16 6.90 -16.64 7.04
N TRP A 17 7.25 -16.01 5.92
CA TRP A 17 7.35 -16.68 4.62
C TRP A 17 8.73 -16.46 4.02
N TYR A 18 9.36 -17.55 3.60
CA TYR A 18 10.53 -17.51 2.74
C TYR A 18 10.07 -17.57 1.29
N LEU A 19 10.63 -16.69 0.46
CA LEU A 19 10.37 -16.60 -0.96
C LEU A 19 11.68 -16.84 -1.72
N GLU A 20 11.58 -17.29 -2.97
CA GLU A 20 12.75 -17.45 -3.81
C GLU A 20 13.46 -16.11 -4.04
N PRO A 21 14.81 -16.09 -4.02
CA PRO A 21 15.58 -14.88 -4.25
C PRO A 21 15.32 -14.35 -5.66
N GLN A 22 15.02 -13.05 -5.75
CA GLN A 22 14.75 -12.39 -7.01
C GLN A 22 15.99 -11.61 -7.46
N ASN A 23 16.43 -11.86 -8.68
CA ASN A 23 17.51 -11.11 -9.32
C ASN A 23 16.94 -10.12 -10.35
N LEU A 24 17.70 -9.07 -10.62
CA LEU A 24 17.38 -8.09 -11.66
C LEU A 24 17.44 -8.77 -13.03
N LYS A 25 16.36 -8.63 -13.82
CA LYS A 25 16.32 -9.19 -15.18
C LYS A 25 17.08 -8.29 -16.16
N PRO A 26 17.58 -8.83 -17.29
CA PRO A 26 18.15 -8.02 -18.36
C PRO A 26 17.14 -6.98 -18.86
N GLY A 27 17.53 -5.70 -18.85
CA GLY A 27 16.69 -4.58 -19.30
C GLY A 27 15.63 -4.12 -18.30
N GLU A 28 15.54 -4.72 -17.12
CA GLU A 28 14.63 -4.29 -16.05
C GLU A 28 15.23 -3.09 -15.31
N THR A 29 14.44 -2.02 -15.13
CA THR A 29 14.87 -0.88 -14.32
C THR A 29 14.80 -1.21 -12.83
N PRO A 30 15.55 -0.50 -11.96
CA PRO A 30 15.46 -0.71 -10.51
C PRO A 30 14.04 -0.52 -9.94
N ILE A 31 13.25 0.37 -10.55
CA ILE A 31 11.87 0.64 -10.14
C ILE A 31 10.97 -0.55 -10.51
N GLU A 32 11.06 -1.04 -11.75
CA GLU A 32 10.30 -2.22 -12.21
C GLU A 32 10.64 -3.47 -11.38
N PHE A 33 11.92 -3.64 -11.05
CA PHE A 33 12.37 -4.71 -10.16
C PHE A 33 11.70 -4.63 -8.78
N ALA A 34 11.75 -3.46 -8.15
CA ALA A 34 11.13 -3.25 -6.83
C ALA A 34 9.62 -3.48 -6.88
N GLU A 35 8.95 -3.01 -7.94
CA GLU A 35 7.53 -3.21 -8.18
C GLU A 35 7.18 -4.71 -8.31
N ARG A 36 7.96 -5.47 -9.08
CA ARG A 36 7.77 -6.92 -9.24
C ARG A 36 7.99 -7.69 -7.95
N VAL A 37 9.06 -7.38 -7.20
CA VAL A 37 9.31 -8.03 -5.90
C VAL A 37 8.18 -7.71 -4.93
N ARG A 38 7.71 -6.46 -4.91
CA ARG A 38 6.55 -6.04 -4.12
C ARG A 38 5.29 -6.80 -4.49
N ASP A 39 5.06 -7.07 -5.78
CA ASP A 39 3.93 -7.86 -6.25
C ASP A 39 3.97 -9.30 -5.73
N ILE A 40 5.13 -9.95 -5.79
CA ILE A 40 5.32 -11.32 -5.29
C ILE A 40 5.02 -11.39 -3.78
N ILE A 41 5.55 -10.43 -3.00
CA ILE A 41 5.31 -10.36 -1.56
C ILE A 41 3.82 -10.11 -1.27
N SER A 42 3.19 -9.19 -2.00
CA SER A 42 1.78 -8.82 -1.80
C SER A 42 0.85 -10.00 -2.08
N VAL A 43 1.11 -10.76 -3.16
CA VAL A 43 0.37 -11.99 -3.47
C VAL A 43 0.56 -13.02 -2.35
N ARG A 44 1.80 -13.22 -1.88
CA ARG A 44 2.07 -14.19 -0.81
C ARG A 44 1.35 -13.85 0.50
N ALA A 45 1.32 -12.57 0.85
CA ALA A 45 0.72 -12.05 2.07
C ALA A 45 -0.79 -11.76 1.93
N GLY A 46 -1.40 -12.00 0.76
CA GLY A 46 -2.81 -11.66 0.51
C GLY A 46 -3.12 -10.16 0.61
N LEU A 47 -2.12 -9.31 0.39
CA LEU A 47 -2.23 -7.86 0.53
C LEU A 47 -2.57 -7.20 -0.81
N LYS A 48 -3.42 -6.18 -0.75
CA LYS A 48 -3.67 -5.31 -1.91
C LYS A 48 -2.55 -4.27 -2.03
N LYS A 49 -1.76 -4.38 -3.10
CA LYS A 49 -0.79 -3.35 -3.48
C LYS A 49 -1.48 -2.02 -3.73
N VAL A 50 -1.01 -0.99 -3.03
CA VAL A 50 -1.45 0.40 -3.21
C VAL A 50 -0.35 1.20 -3.90
N PRO A 51 -0.68 2.16 -4.77
CA PRO A 51 0.30 3.02 -5.46
C PRO A 51 0.82 4.10 -4.51
N TRP A 52 1.24 3.69 -3.32
CA TRP A 52 1.66 4.61 -2.28
C TRP A 52 3.12 5.02 -2.54
N ASP A 53 3.30 6.27 -2.93
CA ASP A 53 4.61 6.88 -3.04
C ASP A 53 5.05 7.39 -1.66
N GLY A 54 6.22 6.92 -1.22
CA GLY A 54 6.88 7.34 0.02
C GLY A 54 7.02 8.84 0.18
N TYR A 55 7.06 9.59 -0.92
CA TYR A 55 7.16 11.04 -0.91
C TYR A 55 6.00 11.74 -0.21
N LEU A 56 4.80 11.13 -0.16
CA LEU A 56 3.65 11.72 0.52
C LEU A 56 3.80 11.77 2.06
N LYS A 57 4.77 11.03 2.64
CA LYS A 57 5.15 11.19 4.05
C LYS A 57 5.87 12.52 4.30
N TYR A 58 6.67 12.98 3.34
CA TYR A 58 7.56 14.13 3.51
C TYR A 58 7.01 15.39 2.85
N SER A 59 6.09 15.27 1.90
CA SER A 59 5.57 16.40 1.14
C SER A 59 4.07 16.30 0.97
N ARG A 60 3.37 17.39 1.28
CA ARG A 60 1.94 17.49 0.99
C ARG A 60 1.75 17.64 -0.52
N PRO A 61 0.89 16.83 -1.15
CA PRO A 61 0.60 17.00 -2.57
C PRO A 61 -0.02 18.37 -2.82
N SER A 62 0.28 18.96 -3.99
CA SER A 62 -0.29 20.24 -4.41
C SER A 62 -1.83 20.25 -4.27
N PRO A 63 -2.45 21.37 -3.87
CA PRO A 63 -3.90 21.50 -3.77
C PRO A 63 -4.64 21.01 -5.03
N LYS A 64 -4.08 21.30 -6.21
CA LYS A 64 -4.64 20.86 -7.50
C LYS A 64 -4.80 19.34 -7.60
N HIS A 65 -3.79 18.58 -7.19
CA HIS A 65 -3.84 17.11 -7.22
C HIS A 65 -4.84 16.57 -6.20
N ARG A 66 -4.96 17.22 -5.05
CA ARG A 66 -5.90 16.85 -4.00
C ARG A 66 -7.35 17.08 -4.43
N GLU A 67 -7.65 18.24 -5.01
CA GLU A 67 -8.98 18.61 -5.51
C GLU A 67 -9.45 17.67 -6.61
N MET A 68 -8.58 17.34 -7.58
CA MET A 68 -8.92 16.36 -8.63
C MET A 68 -9.29 14.97 -8.06
N LYS A 69 -8.53 14.49 -7.06
CA LYS A 69 -8.85 13.22 -6.37
C LYS A 69 -10.17 13.29 -5.61
N GLN A 70 -10.45 14.42 -4.95
CA GLN A 70 -11.71 14.65 -4.23
C GLN A 70 -12.90 14.66 -5.19
N GLN A 71 -12.77 15.32 -6.35
CA GLN A 71 -13.80 15.37 -7.37
C GLN A 71 -14.13 13.98 -7.93
N SER A 72 -13.10 13.21 -8.32
CA SER A 72 -13.29 11.82 -8.79
C SER A 72 -13.97 10.93 -7.75
N PHE A 73 -13.64 11.12 -6.47
CA PHE A 73 -14.30 10.41 -5.38
C PHE A 73 -15.76 10.84 -5.21
N ALA A 74 -16.04 12.15 -5.23
CA ALA A 74 -17.39 12.68 -5.14
C ALA A 74 -18.28 12.16 -6.28
N GLU A 75 -17.77 12.15 -7.51
CA GLU A 75 -18.44 11.58 -8.68
C GLU A 75 -18.75 10.08 -8.50
N SER A 76 -17.79 9.31 -7.97
CA SER A 76 -18.02 7.88 -7.69
C SER A 76 -19.07 7.65 -6.61
N VAL A 77 -19.22 8.56 -5.64
CA VAL A 77 -20.23 8.47 -4.58
C VAL A 77 -21.61 8.84 -5.12
N LEU A 78 -21.71 9.92 -5.89
CA LEU A 78 -22.97 10.35 -6.52
C LEU A 78 -23.53 9.28 -7.45
N ARG A 79 -22.69 8.69 -8.31
CA ARG A 79 -23.11 7.60 -9.20
C ARG A 79 -23.72 6.42 -8.44
N ARG A 80 -23.13 6.03 -7.31
CA ARG A 80 -23.66 4.95 -6.45
C ARG A 80 -24.96 5.30 -5.73
N LEU A 81 -25.23 6.58 -5.53
CA LEU A 81 -26.49 7.06 -4.95
C LEU A 81 -27.60 7.05 -5.99
N GLU A 82 -27.29 7.38 -7.25
CA GLU A 82 -28.24 7.34 -8.38
C GLU A 82 -28.61 5.90 -8.80
N GLU A 83 -27.73 4.94 -8.54
CA GLU A 83 -27.98 3.50 -8.78
C GLU A 83 -28.91 2.85 -7.72
N LYS A 84 -29.30 3.57 -6.67
CA LYS A 84 -30.22 3.11 -5.61
C LYS A 84 -31.60 3.74 -5.74
#